data_AF-D4YSR0-F1
#
_entry.id   AF-D4YSR0-F1
#
_cell.length_a   1.000
_cell.length_b   1.000
_cell.length_c   1.000
_cell.angle_alpha   90.00
_cell.angle_beta   90.00
_cell.angle_gamma   90.00
#
_symmetry.space_group_name_H-M   'P 1'
#
loop_
_entity.id
_entity.type
_entity.pdbx_description
1 polymer ?
#
loop_
_entity_poly.entity_id
_entity_poly.type
_entity_poly.pdbx_seq_one_letter_code
_entity_poly.pdbx_strand_id
1 'polypeptide(L)'
;MDNNLRHNKTDKLDAYHLALLEFCAPQKLREPQPKEYHEMQNASRYFEELTKNLIVAKNQLHRNLQSTFPQIESIMATPTGKIYWTIVSLFPHAQYVLESNETRIYQELLSIPGIGKQRARYLTARLYSLAEQAYPYDSKDSITVRAIQRSYLSLVISPIITTTKNNPPTAEAIRRLPLHRCIN
;
A
#
# COMPACT_ATOMS: atom_id res chain seq x y z
N MET A 1 -0.33 40.12 -25.96
CA MET A 1 -1.31 39.59 -26.93
C MET A 1 -2.18 38.63 -26.15
N ASP A 2 -3.38 39.07 -25.78
CA ASP A 2 -4.33 38.21 -25.09
C ASP A 2 -4.88 37.20 -26.10
N ASN A 3 -4.38 35.97 -26.02
CA ASN A 3 -4.93 34.87 -26.79
C ASN A 3 -6.35 34.65 -26.24
N ASN A 4 -7.37 35.16 -26.96
CA ASN A 4 -8.81 35.16 -26.63
C ASN A 4 -9.44 33.75 -26.49
N LEU A 5 -8.68 32.80 -25.94
CA LEU A 5 -9.08 31.43 -25.67
C LEU A 5 -9.70 31.35 -24.28
N ARG A 6 -10.82 30.66 -24.22
CA ARG A 6 -11.51 30.34 -22.98
C ARG A 6 -10.69 29.34 -22.16
N HIS A 7 -10.94 29.31 -20.84
CA HIS A 7 -10.20 28.46 -19.91
C HIS A 7 -10.42 26.96 -20.19
N ASN A 8 -11.66 26.55 -20.45
CA ASN A 8 -12.01 25.18 -20.81
C ASN A 8 -12.04 25.06 -22.33
N LYS A 9 -11.08 24.32 -22.89
CA LYS A 9 -10.88 24.16 -24.33
C LYS A 9 -11.35 22.78 -24.77
N THR A 10 -12.65 22.63 -25.00
CA THR A 10 -13.27 21.30 -25.19
C THR A 10 -14.30 21.26 -26.32
N ASP A 11 -14.65 22.40 -26.91
CA ASP A 11 -15.65 22.48 -27.96
C ASP A 11 -15.04 22.58 -29.38
N LYS A 12 -15.90 22.47 -30.40
CA LYS A 12 -15.48 22.53 -31.82
C LYS A 12 -14.90 23.90 -32.20
N LEU A 13 -15.32 24.96 -31.52
CA LEU A 13 -14.83 26.32 -31.77
C LEU A 13 -13.42 26.49 -31.19
N ASP A 14 -13.13 25.92 -30.03
CA ASP A 14 -11.79 25.89 -29.45
C ASP A 14 -10.81 25.15 -30.36
N ALA A 15 -11.21 24.00 -30.92
CA ALA A 15 -10.40 23.26 -31.88
C ALA A 15 -10.09 24.11 -33.12
N TYR A 16 -11.08 24.82 -33.66
CA TYR A 16 -10.90 25.73 -34.80
C TYR A 16 -9.95 26.89 -34.46
N HIS A 17 -10.13 27.54 -33.31
CA HIS A 17 -9.27 28.65 -32.90
C HIS A 17 -7.85 28.21 -32.56
N LEU A 18 -7.65 27.02 -31.99
CA LEU A 18 -6.32 26.44 -31.77
C LEU A 18 -5.62 26.14 -33.11
N ALA A 19 -6.33 25.56 -34.06
CA ALA A 19 -5.79 25.30 -35.40
C ALA A 19 -5.44 26.60 -36.13
N LEU A 20 -6.31 27.62 -36.05
CA LEU A 20 -6.05 28.94 -36.62
C LEU A 20 -4.86 29.62 -35.95
N LEU A 21 -4.72 29.48 -34.63
CA LEU A 21 -3.60 30.06 -33.89
C LEU A 21 -2.27 29.40 -34.28
N GLU A 22 -2.25 28.07 -34.42
CA GLU A 22 -1.06 27.35 -34.91
C GLU A 22 -0.73 27.68 -36.36
N PHE A 23 -1.75 27.88 -37.21
CA PHE A 23 -1.57 28.26 -38.60
C PHE A 23 -1.03 29.69 -38.75
N CYS A 24 -1.57 30.65 -38.00
CA CYS A 24 -1.18 32.07 -38.07
C CYS A 24 0.11 32.37 -37.30
N ALA A 25 0.36 31.66 -36.21
CA ALA A 25 1.51 31.86 -35.33
C ALA A 25 1.99 30.50 -34.79
N PRO A 26 2.80 29.77 -35.58
CA PRO A 26 3.27 28.45 -35.19
C PRO A 26 3.97 28.53 -33.84
N GLN A 27 3.45 27.80 -32.86
CA GLN A 27 4.05 27.80 -31.54
C GLN A 27 5.38 27.05 -31.61
N LYS A 28 6.42 27.58 -30.95
CA LYS A 28 7.67 26.83 -30.84
C LYS A 28 7.37 25.51 -30.14
N LEU A 29 7.69 24.39 -30.80
CA LEU A 29 7.63 23.08 -30.17
C LEU A 29 8.45 23.13 -28.89
N ARG A 30 7.87 22.64 -27.81
CA ARG A 30 8.58 22.56 -26.54
C ARG A 30 9.83 21.70 -26.76
N GLU A 31 11.00 22.25 -26.41
CA GLU A 31 12.23 21.48 -26.45
C GLU A 31 12.03 20.18 -25.66
N PRO A 32 12.50 19.03 -26.17
CA PRO A 32 12.36 17.77 -25.46
C PRO A 32 12.97 17.91 -24.07
N GLN A 33 12.19 17.52 -23.06
CA GLN A 33 12.66 17.57 -21.69
C GLN A 33 13.95 16.75 -21.55
N PRO A 34 14.96 17.23 -20.80
CA PRO A 34 16.17 16.46 -20.59
C PRO A 34 15.83 15.10 -19.98
N LYS A 35 16.56 14.07 -20.40
CA LYS A 35 16.31 12.68 -20.01
C LYS A 35 16.26 12.52 -18.49
N GLU A 36 17.12 13.22 -17.75
CA GLU A 36 17.22 13.16 -16.29
C GLU A 36 15.92 13.58 -15.62
N TYR A 37 15.29 14.65 -16.10
CA TYR A 37 14.02 15.12 -15.56
C TYR A 37 12.87 14.17 -15.92
N HIS A 38 12.91 13.57 -17.11
CA HIS A 38 11.90 12.60 -17.53
C HIS A 38 11.97 11.31 -16.67
N GLU A 39 13.18 10.82 -16.39
CA GLU A 39 13.40 9.68 -15.48
C GLU A 39 12.96 9.99 -14.04
N MET A 40 13.25 11.21 -13.55
CA MET A 40 12.81 11.64 -12.22
C MET A 40 11.28 11.69 -12.12
N GLN A 41 10.60 12.20 -13.15
CA GLN A 41 9.14 12.23 -13.18
C GLN A 41 8.55 10.82 -13.25
N ASN A 42 9.16 9.92 -14.04
CA ASN A 42 8.76 8.52 -14.10
C ASN A 42 8.92 7.83 -12.74
N ALA A 43 10.03 8.07 -12.03
CA ALA A 43 10.26 7.55 -10.70
C ALA A 43 9.22 8.06 -9.68
N SER A 44 8.85 9.35 -9.75
CA SER A 44 7.78 9.93 -8.91
C SER A 44 6.45 9.24 -9.16
N ARG A 45 6.05 9.08 -10.43
CA ARG A 45 4.81 8.41 -10.81
C ARG A 45 4.80 6.95 -10.34
N TYR A 46 5.92 6.24 -10.49
CA TYR A 46 6.05 4.86 -10.02
C TYR A 46 5.92 4.75 -8.50
N PHE A 47 6.51 5.67 -7.74
CA PHE A 47 6.35 5.71 -6.29
C PHE A 47 4.89 5.96 -5.86
N GLU A 48 4.19 6.88 -6.53
CA GLU A 48 2.77 7.13 -6.30
C GLU A 48 1.92 5.90 -6.61
N GLU A 49 2.22 5.19 -7.70
CA GLU A 49 1.56 3.94 -8.07
C GLU A 49 1.74 2.86 -7.00
N LEU A 50 2.98 2.65 -6.55
CA LEU A 50 3.28 1.70 -5.47
C LEU A 50 2.53 2.07 -4.17
N THR A 51 2.48 3.35 -3.84
CA THR A 51 1.76 3.84 -2.65
C THR A 51 0.26 3.57 -2.76
N LYS A 52 -0.34 3.85 -3.92
CA LYS A 52 -1.76 3.55 -4.19
C LYS A 52 -2.02 2.04 -4.09
N ASN A 53 -1.17 1.22 -4.71
CA ASN A 53 -1.29 -0.23 -4.69
C ASN A 53 -1.19 -0.79 -3.25
N LEU A 54 -0.30 -0.23 -2.42
CA LEU A 54 -0.20 -0.59 -1.01
C LEU A 54 -1.50 -0.30 -0.25
N ILE A 55 -2.07 0.90 -0.43
CA ILE A 55 -3.34 1.28 0.22
C ILE A 55 -4.47 0.35 -0.22
N VAL A 56 -4.58 0.08 -1.53
CA VAL A 56 -5.60 -0.82 -2.09
C VAL A 56 -5.44 -2.23 -1.52
N ALA A 57 -4.21 -2.77 -1.50
CA ALA A 57 -3.94 -4.10 -0.98
C ALA A 57 -4.25 -4.21 0.52
N LYS A 58 -3.89 -3.19 1.32
CA LYS A 58 -4.27 -3.11 2.75
C LYS A 58 -5.78 -3.11 2.92
N ASN A 59 -6.50 -2.31 2.14
CA ASN A 59 -7.96 -2.21 2.23
C ASN A 59 -8.64 -3.52 1.79
N GLN A 60 -8.10 -4.21 0.78
CA GLN A 60 -8.57 -5.52 0.37
C GLN A 60 -8.36 -6.57 1.47
N LEU A 61 -7.17 -6.59 2.08
CA LEU A 61 -6.86 -7.48 3.19
C LEU A 61 -7.80 -7.25 4.38
N HIS A 62 -8.02 -5.99 4.79
CA HIS A 62 -8.93 -5.65 5.88
C HIS A 62 -10.38 -6.07 5.57
N ARG A 63 -10.87 -5.83 4.34
CA ARG A 63 -12.20 -6.28 3.91
C ARG A 63 -12.35 -7.79 3.97
N ASN A 64 -11.37 -8.54 3.47
CA ASN A 64 -11.39 -9.99 3.51
C ASN A 64 -11.36 -10.50 4.96
N LEU A 65 -10.53 -9.90 5.81
CA LEU A 65 -10.43 -10.25 7.23
C LEU A 65 -11.75 -10.00 7.98
N GLN A 66 -12.46 -8.93 7.64
CA GLN A 66 -13.76 -8.63 8.24
C GLN A 66 -14.83 -9.68 7.89
N SER A 67 -14.69 -10.35 6.75
CA SER A 67 -15.56 -11.47 6.34
C SER A 67 -15.22 -12.78 7.07
N THR A 68 -13.94 -13.05 7.27
CA THR A 68 -13.47 -14.34 7.81
C THR A 68 -13.31 -14.35 9.33
N PHE A 69 -12.80 -13.28 9.94
CA PHE A 69 -12.53 -13.24 11.37
C PHE A 69 -12.45 -11.79 11.92
N PRO A 70 -13.59 -11.08 11.99
CA PRO A 70 -13.59 -9.66 12.39
C PRO A 70 -13.11 -9.42 13.83
N GLN A 71 -13.32 -10.38 14.74
CA GLN A 71 -12.96 -10.26 16.15
C GLN A 71 -11.43 -10.17 16.39
N ILE A 72 -10.62 -10.64 15.44
CA ILE A 72 -9.16 -10.65 15.57
C ILE A 72 -8.56 -9.24 15.66
N GLU A 73 -9.24 -8.20 15.18
CA GLU A 73 -8.77 -6.81 15.32
C GLU A 73 -8.60 -6.40 16.77
N SER A 74 -9.46 -6.92 17.64
CA SER A 74 -9.42 -6.64 19.06
C SER A 74 -8.32 -7.40 19.81
N ILE A 75 -7.52 -8.25 19.17
CA ILE A 75 -6.49 -9.04 19.85
C ILE A 75 -5.36 -8.18 20.43
N MET A 76 -5.08 -7.04 19.81
CA MET A 76 -4.06 -6.07 20.23
C MET A 76 -4.65 -4.67 20.25
N ALA A 77 -4.13 -3.80 21.12
CA ALA A 77 -4.55 -2.40 21.16
C ALA A 77 -4.23 -1.62 19.86
N THR A 78 -3.24 -2.08 19.08
CA THR A 78 -2.81 -1.45 17.83
C THR A 78 -2.71 -2.48 16.67
N PRO A 79 -3.71 -2.56 15.78
CA PRO A 79 -3.78 -3.55 14.69
C PRO A 79 -2.96 -3.13 13.47
N THR A 80 -1.69 -2.76 13.66
CA THR A 80 -0.83 -2.26 12.57
C THR A 80 0.62 -2.76 12.68
N GLY A 81 0.95 -3.52 13.73
CA GLY A 81 2.30 -4.06 13.91
C GLY A 81 2.60 -5.27 13.01
N LYS A 82 3.89 -5.52 12.75
CA LYS A 82 4.36 -6.73 12.05
C LYS A 82 3.85 -8.01 12.74
N ILE A 83 3.87 -8.02 14.07
CA ILE A 83 3.38 -9.13 14.90
C ILE A 83 1.90 -9.41 14.62
N TYR A 84 1.06 -8.38 14.56
CA TYR A 84 -0.37 -8.53 14.28
C TYR A 84 -0.60 -9.21 12.92
N TRP A 85 0.05 -8.70 11.87
CA TRP A 85 -0.09 -9.28 10.53
C TRP A 85 0.47 -10.70 10.43
N THR A 86 1.54 -11.01 11.16
CA THR A 86 2.04 -12.40 11.26
C THR A 86 1.00 -13.32 11.92
N ILE A 87 0.33 -12.89 12.99
CA ILE A 87 -0.73 -13.67 13.63
C ILE A 87 -1.91 -13.88 12.65
N VAL A 88 -2.36 -12.83 11.97
CA VAL A 88 -3.43 -12.92 10.96
C VAL A 88 -3.05 -13.88 9.82
N SER A 89 -1.77 -13.93 9.43
CA SER A 89 -1.31 -14.84 8.38
C SER A 89 -1.34 -16.32 8.80
N LEU A 90 -1.07 -16.60 10.08
CA LEU A 90 -1.11 -17.95 10.65
C LEU A 90 -2.55 -18.41 10.89
N PHE A 91 -3.40 -17.49 11.37
CA PHE A 91 -4.80 -17.78 11.73
C PHE A 91 -5.78 -16.86 10.97
N PRO A 92 -5.97 -17.08 9.66
CA PRO A 92 -6.83 -16.23 8.84
C PRO A 92 -8.34 -16.42 9.09
N HIS A 93 -8.72 -17.50 9.78
CA HIS A 93 -10.11 -17.87 10.03
C HIS A 93 -10.25 -18.51 11.43
N ALA A 94 -11.35 -18.23 12.12
CA ALA A 94 -11.59 -18.65 13.51
C ALA A 94 -11.51 -20.18 13.70
N GLN A 95 -12.01 -20.94 12.73
CA GLN A 95 -11.98 -22.41 12.76
C GLN A 95 -10.56 -23.00 12.82
N TYR A 96 -9.53 -22.34 12.26
CA TYR A 96 -8.15 -22.80 12.42
C TYR A 96 -7.71 -22.77 13.88
N VAL A 97 -8.15 -21.77 14.64
CA VAL A 97 -7.87 -21.65 16.06
C VAL A 97 -8.59 -22.74 16.84
N LEU A 98 -9.89 -22.93 16.57
CA LEU A 98 -10.73 -23.92 17.27
C LEU A 98 -10.31 -25.37 17.02
N GLU A 99 -9.84 -25.71 15.81
CA GLU A 99 -9.37 -27.06 15.48
C GLU A 99 -7.95 -27.35 16.02
N SER A 100 -7.18 -26.30 16.25
CA SER A 100 -5.82 -26.43 16.79
C SER A 100 -5.83 -26.57 18.31
N ASN A 101 -4.77 -27.15 18.87
CA ASN A 101 -4.60 -27.25 20.33
C ASN A 101 -3.94 -25.99 20.89
N GLU A 102 -4.28 -25.63 22.12
CA GLU A 102 -3.77 -24.42 22.78
C GLU A 102 -2.24 -24.42 22.87
N THR A 103 -1.66 -25.59 23.10
CA THR A 103 -0.22 -25.81 23.14
C THR A 103 0.46 -25.58 21.79
N ARG A 104 -0.19 -25.94 20.68
CA ARG A 104 0.33 -25.73 19.32
C ARG A 104 0.31 -24.24 18.96
N ILE A 105 -0.80 -23.56 19.21
CA ILE A 105 -0.92 -22.11 19.01
C ILE A 105 0.15 -21.38 19.83
N TYR A 106 0.34 -21.76 21.09
CA TYR A 106 1.37 -21.18 21.93
C TYR A 106 2.78 -21.35 21.36
N GLN A 107 3.11 -22.53 20.81
CA GLN A 107 4.40 -22.78 20.15
C GLN A 107 4.57 -21.95 18.88
N GLU A 108 3.53 -21.83 18.06
CA GLU A 108 3.57 -20.99 16.85
C GLU A 108 3.76 -19.52 17.19
N LEU A 109 3.07 -18.99 18.21
CA LEU A 109 3.27 -17.62 18.67
C LEU A 109 4.67 -17.39 19.25
N LEU A 110 5.24 -18.38 19.95
CA LEU A 110 6.62 -18.28 20.46
C LEU A 110 7.67 -18.27 19.35
N SER A 111 7.38 -18.87 18.19
CA SER A 111 8.28 -18.84 17.03
C SER A 111 8.42 -17.42 16.45
N ILE A 112 7.45 -16.54 16.70
CA ILE A 112 7.45 -15.17 16.21
C ILE A 112 8.50 -14.33 16.98
N PRO A 113 9.45 -13.69 16.28
CA PRO A 113 10.44 -12.83 16.94
C PRO A 113 9.77 -11.61 17.59
N GLY A 114 10.08 -11.38 18.87
CA GLY A 114 9.57 -10.23 19.64
C GLY A 114 8.37 -10.55 20.56
N ILE A 115 7.92 -11.80 20.62
CA ILE A 115 6.90 -12.23 21.59
C ILE A 115 7.56 -12.97 22.77
N GLY A 116 7.41 -12.44 23.98
CA GLY A 116 7.84 -13.11 25.21
C GLY A 116 6.85 -14.20 25.67
N LYS A 117 7.31 -15.16 26.47
CA LYS A 117 6.50 -16.31 26.94
C LYS A 117 5.16 -15.92 27.59
N GLN A 118 5.16 -14.92 28.47
CA GLN A 118 3.95 -14.44 29.13
C GLN A 118 2.95 -13.83 28.13
N ARG A 119 3.47 -13.05 27.16
CA ARG A 119 2.67 -12.42 26.12
C ARG A 119 2.09 -13.47 25.16
N ALA A 120 2.85 -14.50 24.81
CA ALA A 120 2.36 -15.61 24.00
C ALA A 120 1.18 -16.31 24.70
N ARG A 121 1.30 -16.67 25.99
CA ARG A 121 0.18 -17.28 26.75
C ARG A 121 -1.07 -16.41 26.74
N TYR A 122 -0.91 -15.12 27.03
CA TYR A 122 -2.03 -14.17 27.01
C TYR A 122 -2.70 -14.10 25.64
N LEU A 123 -1.90 -13.99 24.56
CA LEU A 123 -2.42 -13.92 23.21
C LEU A 123 -3.11 -15.23 22.80
N THR A 124 -2.58 -16.39 23.18
CA THR A 124 -3.20 -17.68 22.92
C THR A 124 -4.59 -17.76 23.56
N ALA A 125 -4.71 -17.49 24.87
CA ALA A 125 -6.00 -17.51 25.56
C ALA A 125 -6.99 -16.50 24.96
N ARG A 126 -6.51 -15.29 24.64
CA ARG A 126 -7.34 -14.26 23.98
C ARG A 126 -7.78 -14.70 22.59
N LEU A 127 -6.91 -15.32 21.80
CA LEU A 127 -7.24 -15.80 20.46
C LEU A 127 -8.34 -16.86 20.50
N TYR A 128 -8.32 -17.78 21.48
CA TYR A 128 -9.42 -18.74 21.70
C TYR A 128 -10.73 -18.05 22.03
N SER A 129 -10.72 -17.12 23.00
CA SER A 129 -11.95 -16.41 23.36
C SER A 129 -12.57 -15.66 22.18
N LEU A 130 -11.72 -15.10 21.30
CA LEU A 130 -12.17 -14.40 20.10
C LEU A 130 -12.66 -15.37 19.04
N ALA A 131 -12.04 -16.54 18.90
CA ALA A 131 -12.45 -17.56 17.94
C ALA A 131 -13.78 -18.21 18.33
N GLU A 132 -14.05 -18.42 19.63
CA GLU A 132 -15.35 -18.89 20.12
C GLU A 132 -16.46 -17.86 19.87
N GLN A 133 -16.14 -16.58 20.01
CA GLN A 133 -17.07 -15.48 19.75
C GLN A 133 -17.20 -15.13 18.26
N ALA A 134 -16.36 -15.72 17.42
CA ALA A 134 -16.36 -15.43 15.99
C ALA A 134 -17.47 -16.19 15.29
N TYR A 135 -18.30 -15.43 14.59
CA TYR A 135 -19.26 -15.96 13.62
C TYR A 135 -18.78 -15.60 12.21
N PRO A 136 -17.90 -16.42 11.61
CA PRO A 136 -17.36 -16.15 10.29
C PRO A 136 -18.46 -16.23 9.23
N TYR A 137 -18.42 -15.32 8.26
CA TYR A 137 -19.36 -15.33 7.12
C TYR A 137 -18.90 -16.32 6.05
N ASP A 138 -17.61 -16.32 5.74
CA ASP A 138 -16.98 -17.22 4.78
C ASP A 138 -16.53 -18.53 5.45
N SER A 139 -16.47 -19.62 4.68
CA SER A 139 -15.89 -20.90 5.14
C SER A 139 -14.36 -20.88 5.18
N LYS A 140 -13.76 -21.79 5.96
CA LYS A 140 -12.31 -22.02 6.05
C LYS A 140 -11.64 -22.25 4.69
N ASP A 141 -12.29 -22.98 3.79
CA ASP A 141 -11.75 -23.35 2.47
C ASP A 141 -12.09 -22.32 1.37
N SER A 142 -12.65 -21.18 1.76
CA SER A 142 -13.04 -20.13 0.84
C SER A 142 -11.83 -19.49 0.14
N ILE A 143 -12.11 -18.91 -1.02
CA ILE A 143 -11.12 -18.16 -1.81
C ILE A 143 -10.64 -16.93 -1.01
N THR A 144 -11.46 -16.37 -0.11
CA THR A 144 -11.11 -15.20 0.69
C THR A 144 -10.00 -15.50 1.69
N VAL A 145 -10.05 -16.67 2.37
CA VAL A 145 -8.97 -17.14 3.26
C VAL A 145 -7.65 -17.31 2.50
N ARG A 146 -7.69 -17.93 1.32
CA ARG A 146 -6.50 -18.08 0.46
C ARG A 146 -5.96 -16.73 -0.03
N ALA A 147 -6.85 -15.79 -0.33
CA ALA A 147 -6.48 -14.44 -0.74
C ALA A 147 -5.78 -13.68 0.39
N ILE A 148 -6.23 -13.82 1.64
CA ILE A 148 -5.57 -13.26 2.83
C ILE A 148 -4.12 -13.74 2.91
N GLN A 149 -3.90 -15.05 2.86
CA GLN A 149 -2.56 -15.65 2.93
C GLN A 149 -1.64 -15.16 1.80
N ARG A 150 -2.17 -15.07 0.56
CA ARG A 150 -1.40 -14.58 -0.59
C ARG A 150 -1.07 -13.09 -0.49
N SER A 151 -2.01 -12.27 -0.02
CA SER A 151 -1.83 -10.82 0.11
C SER A 151 -0.78 -10.47 1.17
N TYR A 152 -0.71 -11.23 2.27
CA TYR A 152 0.34 -11.07 3.29
C TYR A 152 1.76 -11.19 2.69
N LEU A 153 2.00 -12.22 1.87
CA LEU A 153 3.29 -12.41 1.18
C LEU A 153 3.65 -11.23 0.29
N SER A 154 2.66 -10.63 -0.39
CA SER A 154 2.88 -9.46 -1.25
C SER A 154 3.19 -8.17 -0.47
N LEU A 155 2.60 -7.98 0.71
CA LEU A 155 2.80 -6.79 1.53
C LEU A 155 4.14 -6.82 2.28
N VAL A 156 4.46 -7.95 2.92
CA VAL A 156 5.57 -8.05 3.88
C VAL A 156 6.94 -8.21 3.20
N ILE A 157 6.97 -8.71 1.96
CA ILE A 157 8.22 -8.89 1.21
C ILE A 157 8.63 -7.62 0.45
N SER A 158 7.78 -6.58 0.35
CA SER A 158 8.19 -5.34 -0.30
C SER A 158 9.13 -4.51 0.61
N PRO A 159 10.42 -4.33 0.26
CA PRO A 159 11.39 -3.60 1.09
C PRO A 159 11.21 -2.07 1.03
N ILE A 160 10.13 -1.58 0.42
CA ILE A 160 9.95 -0.15 0.13
C ILE A 160 9.64 0.66 1.41
N ILE A 161 9.12 0.02 2.46
CA ILE A 161 8.79 0.70 3.72
C ILE A 161 10.03 0.96 4.60
N THR A 162 11.15 0.22 4.42
CA THR A 162 12.36 0.49 5.21
C THR A 162 13.17 1.67 4.70
N THR A 163 13.00 2.07 3.43
CA THR A 163 13.72 3.21 2.86
C THR A 163 13.10 4.56 3.23
N THR A 164 11.78 4.62 3.50
CA THR A 164 11.06 5.88 3.71
C THR A 164 11.23 6.50 5.09
N LYS A 165 11.69 5.76 6.11
CA LYS A 165 12.10 6.37 7.38
C LYS A 165 13.51 7.00 7.33
N ASN A 166 14.35 6.64 6.37
CA ASN A 166 15.77 7.00 6.39
C ASN A 166 16.26 7.86 5.21
N ASN A 167 15.54 7.99 4.10
CA ASN A 167 15.78 9.04 3.10
C ASN A 167 14.77 8.92 1.95
N PRO A 168 13.98 9.96 1.62
CA PRO A 168 13.38 10.02 0.30
C PRO A 168 14.52 10.14 -0.74
N PRO A 169 14.64 9.21 -1.71
CA PRO A 169 15.72 9.23 -2.70
C PRO A 169 15.75 10.51 -3.55
N THR A 170 14.65 11.27 -3.56
CA THR A 170 14.53 12.58 -4.20
C THR A 170 15.29 13.70 -3.48
N ALA A 171 15.43 13.68 -2.15
CA ALA A 171 16.06 14.80 -1.42
C ALA A 171 17.59 14.83 -1.58
N GLU A 172 18.25 13.68 -1.65
CA GLU A 172 19.70 13.60 -1.91
C GLU A 172 20.03 13.83 -3.39
N ALA A 173 19.16 13.43 -4.31
CA ALA A 173 19.32 13.71 -5.73
C ALA A 173 19.27 15.21 -6.05
N ILE A 174 18.39 15.96 -5.37
CA ILE A 174 18.29 17.43 -5.51
C ILE A 174 19.54 18.15 -4.99
N ARG A 175 20.21 17.63 -3.94
CA ARG A 175 21.44 18.22 -3.39
C ARG A 175 22.70 17.93 -4.21
N ARG A 176 22.70 16.89 -5.05
CA ARG A 176 23.85 16.50 -5.89
C ARG A 176 23.79 17.03 -7.32
N LEU A 177 22.72 17.72 -7.71
CA LEU A 177 22.69 18.42 -8.98
C LEU A 177 23.65 19.62 -8.90
N PRO A 178 24.66 19.73 -9.79
CA PRO A 178 25.45 20.94 -9.87
C PRO A 178 24.50 22.07 -10.23
N LEU A 179 24.37 23.06 -9.33
CA LEU A 179 23.77 24.35 -9.64
C LEU A 179 24.65 25.02 -10.69
N HIS A 180 24.49 24.64 -11.95
CA HIS A 180 25.04 25.42 -13.05
C HIS A 180 24.33 26.76 -13.01
N ARG A 181 25.10 27.79 -12.65
CA ARG A 181 24.79 29.19 -12.88
C ARG A 181 24.31 29.35 -14.32
N CYS A 182 23.00 29.45 -14.50
CA CYS A 182 22.40 30.09 -15.66
C CYS A 182 21.91 31.45 -15.19
N ILE A 183 22.85 32.38 -15.01
CA ILE A 183 22.60 33.81 -15.05
C ILE A 183 23.62 34.34 -16.06
N ASN A 184 23.12 34.68 -17.24
CA ASN A 184 23.64 35.75 -18.10
C ASN A 184 22.45 36.67 -18.35
#